data_AF-A0A258H9Z3-F1
#
_entry.id   AF-A0A258H9Z3-F1
#
_cell.length_a   1.000
_cell.length_b   1.000
_cell.length_c   1.000
_cell.angle_alpha   90.00
_cell.angle_beta   90.00
_cell.angle_gamma   90.00
#
_symmetry.space_group_name_H-M   'P 1'
#
loop_
_entity.id
_entity.type
_entity.pdbx_description
1 polymer ?
#
loop_
_entity_poly.entity_id
_entity_poly.type
_entity_poly.pdbx_seq_one_letter_code
_entity_poly.pdbx_strand_id
1 'polypeptide(L)'
;MLKGFREFILRGNVIDLAVAVVIGAAFTGVVTAIVTAVINPAIGALFNAATLAEALPVVIPTVSGGEATMYFGAVIGAVLNFLIVAAVVYFALVAPVNHLRRRAEARRAAGQPADEAAPPTELELLAEIRDLLAKRDGAPPAQ
;
A
#
# COMPACT_ATOMS: atom_id res chain seq x y z
N MET A 1 28.47 16.26 -13.47
CA MET A 1 27.17 15.55 -13.52
C MET A 1 26.99 14.58 -12.35
N LEU A 2 27.95 13.70 -12.07
CA LEU A 2 27.87 12.74 -10.94
C LEU A 2 27.70 13.41 -9.55
N LYS A 3 28.34 14.57 -9.31
CA LYS A 3 28.14 15.37 -8.08
C LYS A 3 26.71 15.91 -7.96
N GLY A 4 26.16 16.51 -9.01
CA GLY A 4 24.80 17.04 -9.03
C GLY A 4 23.72 15.94 -8.92
N PHE A 5 23.98 14.75 -9.47
CA PHE A 5 23.11 13.58 -9.28
C PHE A 5 23.12 13.08 -7.82
N ARG A 6 24.30 13.04 -7.19
CA ARG A 6 24.42 12.71 -5.76
C ARG A 6 23.69 13.74 -4.89
N GLU A 7 23.84 15.04 -5.18
CA GLU A 7 23.14 16.13 -4.48
C GLU A 7 21.62 16.08 -4.66
N PHE A 8 21.15 15.63 -5.81
CA PHE A 8 19.73 15.42 -6.09
C PHE A 8 19.16 14.24 -5.29
N ILE A 9 19.85 13.10 -5.25
CA ILE A 9 19.44 11.92 -4.46
C ILE A 9 19.52 12.22 -2.96
N LEU A 10 20.51 12.99 -2.51
CA LEU A 10 20.66 13.34 -1.09
C LEU A 10 19.55 14.25 -0.56
N ARG A 11 18.64 14.77 -1.40
CA ARG A 11 17.35 15.26 -0.92
C ARG A 11 16.54 14.06 -0.45
N GLY A 12 16.52 13.79 0.86
CA GLY A 12 15.94 12.58 1.47
C GLY A 12 14.56 12.18 0.94
N ASN A 13 13.70 13.14 0.59
CA ASN A 13 12.40 12.89 -0.05
C ASN A 13 12.46 12.05 -1.35
N VAL A 14 13.56 12.10 -2.11
CA VAL A 14 13.72 11.33 -3.36
C VAL A 14 14.08 9.87 -3.07
N ILE A 15 14.90 9.62 -2.04
CA ILE A 15 15.28 8.26 -1.65
C ILE A 15 14.07 7.52 -1.10
N ASP A 16 13.30 8.14 -0.20
CA ASP A 16 12.12 7.53 0.39
C ASP A 16 11.06 7.20 -0.67
N LEU A 17 10.85 8.11 -1.62
CA LEU A 17 9.96 7.88 -2.77
C LEU A 17 10.48 6.73 -3.64
N ALA A 18 11.77 6.70 -3.96
CA ALA A 18 12.36 5.65 -4.78
C ALA A 18 12.21 4.27 -4.11
N VAL A 19 12.47 4.18 -2.80
CA VAL A 19 12.29 2.95 -2.01
C VAL A 19 10.83 2.52 -2.02
N ALA A 20 9.89 3.45 -1.80
CA ALA A 20 8.45 3.14 -1.82
C ALA A 20 7.99 2.55 -3.17
N VAL A 21 8.44 3.13 -4.29
CA VAL A 21 8.10 2.65 -5.64
C VAL A 21 8.67 1.25 -5.90
N VAL A 22 9.96 1.03 -5.58
CA VAL A 22 10.62 -0.26 -5.81
C VAL A 22 9.99 -1.37 -4.97
N ILE A 23 9.74 -1.13 -3.68
CA ILE A 23 9.10 -2.10 -2.81
C ILE A 23 7.65 -2.37 -3.25
N GLY A 24 6.90 -1.33 -3.62
CA GLY A 24 5.53 -1.47 -4.12
C GLY A 24 5.46 -2.33 -5.40
N ALA A 25 6.38 -2.11 -6.34
CA ALA A 25 6.47 -2.90 -7.56
C ALA A 25 6.86 -4.36 -7.28
N ALA A 26 7.87 -4.59 -6.43
CA ALA A 26 8.31 -5.93 -6.06
C ALA A 26 7.19 -6.73 -5.38
N PHE A 27 6.46 -6.11 -4.44
CA PHE A 27 5.34 -6.75 -3.74
C PHE A 27 4.20 -7.09 -4.69
N THR A 28 3.82 -6.15 -5.57
CA THR A 28 2.80 -6.39 -6.61
C THR A 28 3.21 -7.56 -7.50
N GLY A 29 4.49 -7.67 -7.85
CA GLY A 29 5.03 -8.81 -8.61
C GLY A 29 4.83 -10.15 -7.90
N VAL A 30 5.13 -10.21 -6.60
CA VAL A 30 4.93 -11.44 -5.79
C VAL A 30 3.46 -11.84 -5.76
N VAL A 31 2.55 -10.90 -5.50
CA VAL A 31 1.11 -11.23 -5.44
C VAL A 31 0.60 -11.65 -6.82
N THR A 32 1.00 -10.96 -7.88
CA THR A 32 0.63 -11.31 -9.27
C THR A 32 1.12 -12.70 -9.64
N ALA A 33 2.34 -13.08 -9.24
CA ALA A 33 2.86 -14.42 -9.46
C ALA A 33 2.01 -15.49 -8.77
N ILE A 34 1.59 -15.26 -7.51
CA ILE A 34 0.70 -16.18 -6.78
C ILE A 34 -0.65 -16.30 -7.49
N VAL A 35 -1.25 -15.17 -7.89
CA VAL A 35 -2.54 -15.19 -8.59
C VAL A 35 -2.42 -15.95 -9.92
N THR A 36 -1.39 -15.66 -10.69
CA THR A 36 -1.21 -16.26 -12.02
C THR A 36 -0.86 -17.74 -11.95
N ALA A 37 -0.05 -18.16 -10.98
CA ALA A 37 0.43 -19.54 -10.87
C ALA A 37 -0.50 -20.46 -10.07
N VAL A 38 -1.30 -19.92 -9.15
CA VAL A 38 -2.13 -20.73 -8.23
C VAL A 38 -3.62 -20.47 -8.43
N ILE A 39 -4.03 -19.20 -8.42
CA ILE A 39 -5.46 -18.84 -8.47
C ILE A 39 -6.03 -19.04 -9.88
N ASN A 40 -5.35 -18.55 -10.92
CA ASN A 40 -5.84 -18.66 -12.30
C ASN A 40 -6.04 -20.12 -12.74
N PRO A 41 -5.12 -21.07 -12.48
CA PRO A 41 -5.34 -22.48 -12.79
C PRO A 41 -6.46 -23.11 -11.96
N ALA A 42 -6.58 -22.76 -10.66
CA ALA A 42 -7.64 -23.29 -9.80
C ALA A 42 -9.04 -22.89 -10.28
N ILE A 43 -9.19 -21.65 -10.72
CA ILE A 43 -10.46 -21.18 -11.26
C ILE A 43 -10.66 -21.69 -12.69
N GLY A 44 -9.62 -21.76 -13.52
CA GLY A 44 -9.70 -22.41 -14.83
C GLY A 44 -10.21 -23.86 -14.73
N ALA A 45 -9.69 -24.63 -13.78
CA ALA A 45 -10.14 -25.99 -13.50
C ALA A 45 -11.63 -26.06 -13.11
N LEU A 46 -12.16 -25.05 -12.42
CA LEU A 46 -13.58 -24.99 -12.01
C LEU A 46 -14.52 -24.70 -13.19
N PHE A 47 -14.07 -23.92 -14.19
CA PHE A 47 -14.84 -23.57 -15.39
C PHE A 47 -14.51 -24.43 -16.62
N ASN A 48 -13.74 -25.50 -16.44
CA ASN A 48 -13.29 -26.41 -17.51
C ASN A 48 -12.55 -25.68 -18.66
N ALA A 49 -11.78 -24.65 -18.31
CA ALA A 49 -10.98 -23.83 -19.22
C ALA A 49 -9.50 -23.86 -18.78
N ALA A 50 -8.55 -23.86 -19.72
CA ALA A 50 -7.13 -23.88 -19.37
C ALA A 50 -6.70 -22.61 -18.61
N THR A 51 -7.38 -21.49 -18.87
CA THR A 51 -7.19 -20.22 -18.16
C THR A 51 -8.50 -19.44 -18.04
N LEU A 52 -8.59 -18.51 -17.09
CA LEU A 52 -9.71 -17.58 -17.01
C LEU A 52 -9.86 -16.74 -18.27
N ALA A 53 -8.75 -16.44 -18.95
CA ALA A 53 -8.77 -15.69 -20.20
C ALA A 53 -9.55 -16.40 -21.32
N GLU A 54 -9.53 -17.73 -21.33
CA GLU A 54 -10.22 -18.56 -22.32
C GLU A 54 -11.65 -18.95 -21.91
N ALA A 55 -12.06 -18.62 -20.67
CA ALA A 55 -13.43 -18.84 -20.23
C ALA A 55 -14.36 -17.78 -20.88
N LEU A 56 -15.37 -18.23 -21.64
CA LEU A 56 -16.27 -17.41 -22.48
C LEU A 56 -15.61 -16.72 -23.70
N PRO A 57 -15.17 -17.48 -24.72
CA PRO A 57 -14.90 -16.90 -26.03
C PRO A 57 -16.23 -16.50 -26.69
N VAL A 58 -16.43 -15.21 -26.93
CA VAL A 58 -17.55 -14.71 -27.75
C VAL A 58 -17.00 -14.34 -29.12
N VAL A 59 -17.35 -15.15 -30.13
CA VAL A 59 -16.96 -14.88 -31.52
C VAL A 59 -17.91 -13.87 -32.13
N ILE A 60 -17.37 -12.75 -32.60
CA ILE A 60 -18.11 -11.71 -33.32
C ILE A 60 -17.55 -11.57 -34.75
N PRO A 61 -18.42 -11.43 -35.76
CA PRO A 61 -17.98 -11.17 -37.12
C PRO A 61 -17.37 -9.77 -37.23
N THR A 62 -16.24 -9.66 -37.91
CA THR A 62 -15.57 -8.39 -38.17
C THR A 62 -16.11 -7.74 -39.44
N VAL A 63 -15.98 -6.41 -39.51
CA VAL A 63 -16.43 -5.59 -40.65
C VAL A 63 -15.74 -5.97 -41.97
N SER A 64 -14.60 -6.65 -41.89
CA SER A 64 -13.78 -7.15 -43.01
C SER A 64 -14.00 -8.64 -43.31
N GLY A 65 -15.00 -9.29 -42.71
CA GLY A 65 -15.36 -10.69 -43.00
C GLY A 65 -14.53 -11.75 -42.30
N GLY A 66 -13.76 -11.37 -41.27
CA GLY A 66 -13.07 -12.30 -40.37
C GLY A 66 -13.85 -12.55 -39.08
N GLU A 67 -13.28 -13.35 -38.19
CA GLU A 67 -13.83 -13.62 -36.86
C GLU A 67 -12.93 -12.98 -35.79
N ALA A 68 -13.51 -12.21 -34.88
CA ALA A 68 -12.83 -11.71 -33.69
C ALA A 68 -13.36 -12.47 -32.47
N THR A 69 -12.47 -12.96 -31.61
CA THR A 69 -12.86 -13.60 -30.34
C THR A 69 -12.70 -12.60 -29.21
N MET A 70 -13.82 -12.22 -28.57
CA MET A 70 -13.80 -11.47 -27.32
C MET A 70 -13.65 -12.41 -26.14
N TYR A 71 -12.59 -12.23 -25.37
CA TYR A 71 -12.28 -12.98 -24.18
C TYR A 71 -12.82 -12.26 -22.94
N PHE A 72 -14.11 -12.42 -22.64
CA PHE A 72 -14.72 -11.81 -21.45
C PHE A 72 -14.12 -12.33 -20.15
N GLY A 73 -13.68 -13.59 -20.13
CA GLY A 73 -13.01 -14.17 -18.98
C GLY A 73 -11.66 -13.53 -18.65
N ALA A 74 -10.97 -12.93 -19.63
CA ALA A 74 -9.73 -12.18 -19.37
C ALA A 74 -9.99 -10.92 -18.53
N VAL A 75 -11.11 -10.23 -18.78
CA VAL A 75 -11.54 -9.06 -18.01
C VAL A 75 -11.92 -9.46 -16.58
N ILE A 76 -12.71 -10.54 -16.44
CA ILE A 76 -13.08 -11.07 -15.12
C ILE A 76 -11.84 -11.50 -14.34
N GLY A 77 -10.87 -12.14 -15.01
CA GLY A 77 -9.60 -12.53 -14.41
C GLY A 77 -8.77 -11.34 -13.93
N ALA A 78 -8.72 -10.27 -14.72
CA ALA A 78 -8.04 -9.04 -14.32
C ALA A 78 -8.71 -8.38 -13.10
N VAL A 79 -10.05 -8.33 -13.07
CA VAL A 79 -10.81 -7.79 -11.91
C VAL A 79 -10.57 -8.64 -10.67
N LEU A 80 -10.61 -9.96 -10.80
CA LEU A 80 -10.36 -10.87 -9.68
C LEU A 80 -8.92 -10.72 -9.15
N ASN A 81 -7.93 -10.66 -10.05
CA ASN A 81 -6.54 -10.41 -9.68
C ASN A 81 -6.41 -9.08 -8.91
N PHE A 82 -7.02 -8.01 -9.40
CA PHE A 82 -7.03 -6.72 -8.71
C PHE A 82 -7.63 -6.83 -7.30
N LEU A 83 -8.77 -7.51 -7.14
CA LEU A 83 -9.40 -7.71 -5.84
C LEU A 83 -8.53 -8.51 -4.88
N ILE A 84 -7.85 -9.56 -5.36
CA ILE A 84 -6.94 -10.38 -4.54
C ILE A 84 -5.73 -9.54 -4.10
N VAL A 85 -5.10 -8.80 -5.01
CA VAL A 85 -3.99 -7.90 -4.69
C VAL A 85 -4.41 -6.88 -3.64
N ALA A 86 -5.55 -6.22 -3.85
CA ALA A 86 -6.09 -5.24 -2.91
C ALA A 86 -6.38 -5.86 -1.53
N ALA A 87 -6.96 -7.06 -1.50
CA ALA A 87 -7.24 -7.79 -0.25
C ALA A 87 -5.95 -8.14 0.50
N VAL A 88 -4.94 -8.68 -0.19
CA VAL A 88 -3.65 -9.03 0.40
C VAL A 88 -2.94 -7.79 0.94
N VAL A 89 -2.88 -6.69 0.17
CA VAL A 89 -2.30 -5.42 0.63
C VAL A 89 -3.04 -4.89 1.86
N TYR A 90 -4.37 -4.92 1.85
CA TYR A 90 -5.17 -4.44 2.97
C TYR A 90 -4.94 -5.28 4.23
N PHE A 91 -5.04 -6.61 4.15
CA PHE A 91 -4.92 -7.48 5.31
C PHE A 91 -3.48 -7.64 5.81
N ALA A 92 -2.47 -7.63 4.94
CA ALA A 92 -1.07 -7.83 5.32
C ALA A 92 -0.37 -6.54 5.77
N LEU A 93 -0.76 -5.37 5.23
CA LEU A 93 -0.10 -4.10 5.54
C LEU A 93 -1.04 -3.13 6.27
N VAL A 94 -2.20 -2.83 5.68
CA VAL A 94 -3.07 -1.76 6.20
C VAL A 94 -3.68 -2.15 7.55
N ALA A 95 -4.25 -3.34 7.67
CA ALA A 95 -4.89 -3.83 8.88
C ALA A 95 -3.94 -3.87 10.10
N PRO A 96 -2.73 -4.47 10.04
CA PRO A 96 -1.82 -4.47 11.17
C PRO A 96 -1.30 -3.08 11.51
N VAL A 97 -0.95 -2.25 10.51
CA VAL A 97 -0.52 -0.86 10.77
C VAL A 97 -1.63 -0.07 11.45
N ASN A 98 -2.86 -0.19 10.97
CA ASN A 98 -4.01 0.51 11.56
C ASN A 98 -4.31 0.01 12.98
N HIS A 99 -4.14 -1.29 13.24
CA HIS A 99 -4.26 -1.87 14.58
C HIS A 99 -3.18 -1.39 15.55
N LEU A 100 -1.93 -1.33 15.10
CA LEU A 100 -0.82 -0.80 15.89
C LEU A 100 -0.99 0.70 16.19
N ARG A 101 -1.43 1.49 15.21
CA ARG A 101 -1.73 2.92 15.40
C ARG A 101 -2.83 3.13 16.44
N ARG A 102 -3.93 2.39 16.35
CA ARG A 102 -5.01 2.42 17.36
C ARG A 102 -4.52 2.05 18.76
N ARG A 103 -3.65 1.05 18.88
CA ARG A 103 -3.04 0.67 20.17
C ARG A 103 -2.10 1.76 20.71
N ALA A 104 -1.31 2.40 19.85
CA ALA A 104 -0.43 3.49 20.24
C ALA A 104 -1.24 4.73 20.69
N GLU A 105 -2.30 5.07 19.96
CA GLU A 105 -3.23 6.16 20.31
C GLU A 105 -3.97 5.87 21.62
N ALA A 106 -4.42 4.63 21.83
CA ALA A 106 -5.06 4.21 23.08
C ALA A 106 -4.10 4.25 24.29
N ARG A 107 -2.82 3.86 24.11
CA ARG A 107 -1.79 4.01 25.17
C ARG A 107 -1.51 5.47 25.51
N ARG A 108 -1.45 6.35 24.50
CA ARG A 108 -1.29 7.80 24.68
C ARG A 108 -2.48 8.42 25.42
N ALA A 109 -3.70 8.03 25.07
CA ALA A 109 -4.92 8.49 25.74
C ALA A 109 -5.04 7.98 27.19
N ALA A 110 -4.43 6.83 27.52
CA ALA A 110 -4.40 6.25 28.86
C ALA A 110 -3.26 6.78 29.75
N GLY A 111 -2.49 7.78 29.29
CA GLY A 111 -1.43 8.42 30.08
C GLY A 111 -0.22 7.52 30.42
N GLN A 112 -0.07 6.39 29.72
CA GLN A 112 1.10 5.53 29.91
C GLN A 112 2.30 6.12 29.16
N PRO A 113 3.49 6.20 29.78
CA PRO A 113 4.68 6.70 29.10
C PRO A 113 4.92 5.87 27.84
N ALA A 114 5.13 6.55 26.71
CA ALA A 114 5.51 5.90 25.47
C ALA A 114 6.80 5.09 25.74
N ASP A 115 6.84 3.84 25.27
CA ASP A 115 8.05 3.02 25.32
C ASP A 115 9.26 3.87 24.88
N GLU A 116 10.29 3.87 25.73
CA GLU A 116 11.41 4.80 25.83
C GLU A 116 12.40 4.76 24.64
N ALA A 117 11.93 4.47 23.43
CA ALA A 117 12.75 4.24 22.25
C ALA A 117 12.53 5.24 21.10
N ALA A 118 11.50 6.09 21.16
CA ALA A 118 11.32 7.14 20.17
C ALA A 118 11.91 8.47 20.69
N PRO A 119 12.82 9.13 19.95
CA PRO A 119 13.19 10.50 20.28
C PRO A 119 11.91 11.37 20.31
N PRO A 120 11.83 12.36 21.23
CA PRO A 120 10.63 13.17 21.37
C PRO A 120 10.29 13.80 20.02
N THR A 121 9.03 13.66 19.63
CA THR A 121 8.54 14.23 18.38
C THR A 121 8.67 15.75 18.42
N GLU A 122 8.83 16.38 17.26
CA GLU A 122 8.89 17.86 17.19
C GLU A 122 7.69 18.52 17.89
N LEU A 123 6.51 17.90 17.83
CA LEU A 123 5.32 18.36 18.53
C LEU A 123 5.44 18.28 20.07
N GLU A 124 6.05 17.22 20.60
CA GLU A 124 6.32 17.09 22.05
C GLU A 124 7.34 18.12 22.51
N LEU A 125 8.42 18.32 21.75
CA LEU A 125 9.41 19.37 22.03
C LEU A 125 8.79 20.77 21.97
N LEU A 126 7.94 21.04 20.98
CA LEU A 126 7.23 22.32 20.86
C LEU A 126 6.23 22.53 21.99
N ALA A 127 5.55 21.47 22.45
CA ALA A 127 4.69 21.53 23.63
C ALA A 127 5.50 21.85 24.90
N GLU A 128 6.65 21.19 25.08
CA GLU A 128 7.55 21.44 26.21
C GLU A 128 8.12 22.87 26.17
N ILE A 129 8.57 23.35 25.01
CA ILE A 129 9.04 24.73 24.81
C ILE A 129 7.92 25.73 25.14
N ARG A 130 6.69 25.49 24.68
CA ARG A 130 5.52 26.33 24.99
C ARG A 130 5.28 26.38 26.49
N ASP A 131 5.31 25.24 27.16
CA ASP A 131 5.03 25.16 28.60
C ASP A 131 6.15 25.81 29.43
N LEU A 132 7.41 25.68 28.98
CA LEU A 132 8.56 26.39 29.56
C LEU A 132 8.48 27.91 29.35
N LEU A 133 8.03 28.37 28.18
CA LEU A 133 7.80 29.79 27.90
C LEU A 133 6.65 30.35 28.73
N ALA A 134 5.54 29.63 28.85
CA ALA A 134 4.40 30.03 29.68
C ALA A 134 4.80 30.17 31.16
N LYS A 135 5.62 29.23 31.67
CA LYS A 135 6.21 29.32 33.02
C LYS A 135 7.13 30.52 33.20
N ARG A 136 7.91 30.89 32.17
CA ARG A 136 8.82 32.04 32.23
C ARG A 136 8.07 33.38 32.23
N ASP A 137 6.99 33.47 31.46
CA ASP A 137 6.26 34.72 31.26
C ASP A 137 5.10 34.90 32.28
N GLY A 138 4.97 33.99 33.26
CA GLY A 138 4.01 34.11 34.36
C GLY A 138 2.54 33.95 33.94
N ALA A 139 2.27 33.46 32.74
CA ALA A 139 0.92 33.26 32.25
C ALA A 139 0.30 32.01 32.90
N PRO A 140 -0.92 32.09 33.48
CA PRO A 140 -1.55 30.96 34.13
C PRO A 140 -1.84 29.84 33.12
N PRO A 141 -1.75 28.56 33.54
CA PRO A 141 -1.96 27.42 32.65
C PRO A 141 -3.39 27.43 32.10
N ALA A 142 -3.52 27.37 30.77
CA ALA A 142 -4.81 27.16 30.12
C ALA A 142 -5.22 25.69 30.32
N GLN A 143 -6.31 25.50 31.07
CA GLN A 143 -6.98 24.21 31.28
C GLN A 143 -7.62 23.70 29.98
#